data_AF-A0A0S8CB06-F1
#
_entry.id   AF-A0A0S8CB06-F1
#
_cell.length_a   1.000
_cell.length_b   1.000
_cell.length_c   1.000
_cell.angle_alpha   90.00
_cell.angle_beta   90.00
_cell.angle_gamma   90.00
#
_symmetry.space_group_name_H-M   'P 1'
#
loop_
_entity.id
_entity.type
_entity.pdbx_description
1 polymer ?
#
loop_
_entity_poly.entity_id
_entity_poly.type
_entity_poly.pdbx_seq_one_letter_code
_entity_poly.pdbx_strand_id
1 'polypeptide(L)'
;MAAIGIGFFILWLALAMWVYFDATDRGKASIGWALAMFLAGWLLVAPLILYLIFRDVGARPAVAPGAGRRQYLYIVGFVGFATLVIGLSLLISTTIARIISEEAVGDEGYREALAASVAAIIIGAAIWIYHWLRAEGRLRSITEDEEFRATFFLHRAYLYTLFAVSWIIAFLSGMWFLGGGLANAFGVEHVEPVGWLPALGPLVVALLAVGTHYLFSFETASYKQLLSRFEAIPPPPLIGASAPAEVRATTVVPTAPPAAERTERRFCSHCGARVGGDDAFCSSCGERLRSA
;
A
#
# COMPACT_ATOMS: atom_id res chain seq x y z
N MET A 1 -0.14 3.40 -21.15
CA MET A 1 -0.43 4.01 -19.83
C MET A 1 0.85 4.28 -19.03
N ALA A 2 1.71 3.29 -18.75
CA ALA A 2 2.96 3.50 -18.01
C ALA A 2 3.95 4.50 -18.67
N ALA A 3 4.12 4.45 -20.00
CA ALA A 3 5.03 5.35 -20.71
C ALA A 3 4.63 6.84 -20.64
N ILE A 4 3.32 7.14 -20.62
CA ILE A 4 2.80 8.51 -20.51
C ILE A 4 3.01 9.03 -19.07
N GLY A 5 2.81 8.18 -18.06
CA GLY A 5 3.07 8.53 -16.66
C GLY A 5 4.55 8.79 -16.36
N ILE A 6 5.45 7.99 -16.95
CA ILE A 6 6.91 8.19 -16.84
C ILE A 6 7.32 9.50 -17.52
N GLY A 7 6.80 9.79 -18.72
CA GLY A 7 7.09 11.03 -19.44
C GLY A 7 6.61 12.28 -18.69
N PHE A 8 5.40 12.24 -18.13
CA PHE A 8 4.87 13.33 -17.31
C PHE A 8 5.70 13.54 -16.04
N PHE A 9 6.13 12.45 -15.40
CA PHE A 9 6.98 12.49 -14.21
C PHE A 9 8.37 13.09 -14.51
N ILE A 10 8.99 12.70 -15.62
CA ILE A 10 10.29 13.26 -16.06
C ILE A 10 10.17 14.75 -16.38
N LEU A 11 9.13 15.15 -17.11
CA LEU A 11 8.87 16.56 -17.43
C LEU A 11 8.68 17.38 -16.15
N TRP A 12 7.96 16.83 -15.19
CA TRP A 12 7.67 17.48 -13.92
C TRP A 12 8.92 17.61 -13.03
N LEU A 13 9.79 16.60 -13.02
CA LEU A 13 11.10 16.68 -12.37
C LEU A 13 12.01 17.72 -13.03
N ALA A 14 12.04 17.78 -14.36
CA ALA A 14 12.79 18.80 -15.09
C ALA A 14 12.31 20.22 -14.76
N LEU A 15 10.99 20.41 -14.59
CA LEU A 15 10.38 21.67 -14.18
C LEU A 15 10.72 22.05 -12.74
N ALA A 16 10.63 21.10 -11.80
CA ALA A 16 11.02 21.33 -10.41
C ALA A 16 12.51 21.68 -10.28
N MET A 17 13.36 21.00 -11.05
CA MET A 17 14.79 21.27 -11.12
C MET A 17 15.08 22.65 -11.73
N TRP A 18 14.35 23.04 -12.80
CA TRP A 18 14.47 24.37 -13.38
C TRP A 18 14.08 25.48 -12.40
N VAL A 19 12.97 25.31 -11.66
CA VAL A 19 12.53 26.28 -10.64
C VAL A 19 13.52 26.37 -9.48
N TYR A 20 14.17 25.26 -9.10
CA TYR A 20 15.23 25.29 -8.09
C TYR A 20 16.41 26.17 -8.53
N PHE A 21 16.92 25.98 -9.76
CA PHE A 21 18.03 26.78 -10.28
C PHE A 21 17.64 28.25 -10.47
N ASP A 22 16.48 28.54 -11.07
CA ASP A 22 16.00 29.93 -11.24
C ASP A 22 15.81 30.65 -9.88
N ALA A 23 15.31 29.97 -8.86
CA ALA A 23 15.17 30.55 -7.53
C ALA A 23 16.52 30.80 -6.85
N THR A 24 17.51 29.92 -7.10
CA THR A 24 18.88 30.06 -6.57
C THR A 24 19.61 31.24 -7.22
N ASP A 25 19.52 31.38 -8.55
CA ASP A 25 20.11 32.50 -9.30
C ASP A 25 19.53 33.86 -8.88
N ARG A 26 18.27 33.87 -8.41
CA ARG A 26 17.59 35.08 -7.92
C ARG A 26 17.80 35.35 -6.42
N GLY A 27 18.62 34.55 -5.73
CA GLY A 27 18.87 34.68 -4.29
C GLY A 27 17.62 34.45 -3.43
N LYS A 28 16.63 33.72 -3.93
CA LYS A 28 15.40 33.38 -3.21
C LYS A 28 15.53 32.02 -2.53
N ALA A 29 14.63 31.73 -1.59
CA ALA A 29 14.57 30.42 -0.92
C ALA A 29 14.20 29.30 -1.90
N SER A 30 15.19 28.73 -2.58
CA SER A 30 15.05 27.78 -3.68
C SER A 30 14.45 26.44 -3.25
N ILE A 31 14.78 25.98 -2.06
CA ILE A 31 14.23 24.76 -1.45
C ILE A 31 12.71 24.90 -1.25
N GLY A 32 12.23 26.07 -0.82
CA GLY A 32 10.81 26.32 -0.61
C GLY A 32 10.00 26.25 -1.89
N TRP A 33 10.51 26.82 -2.98
CA TRP A 33 9.85 26.81 -4.29
C TRP A 33 9.89 25.44 -4.97
N ALA A 34 11.01 24.71 -4.86
CA ALA A 34 11.12 23.34 -5.35
C ALA A 34 10.15 22.40 -4.61
N LEU A 35 10.06 22.51 -3.27
CA LEU A 35 9.10 21.77 -2.46
C LEU A 35 7.66 22.19 -2.78
N ALA A 36 7.38 23.48 -2.96
CA ALA A 36 6.04 23.95 -3.32
C ALA A 36 5.60 23.40 -4.69
N MET A 37 6.47 23.40 -5.70
CA MET A 37 6.18 22.75 -6.99
C MET A 37 5.98 21.24 -6.85
N PHE A 38 6.84 20.59 -6.05
CA PHE A 38 6.77 19.16 -5.81
C PHE A 38 5.45 18.75 -5.11
N LEU A 39 5.06 19.52 -4.10
CA LEU A 39 3.83 19.30 -3.35
C LEU A 39 2.59 19.71 -4.16
N ALA A 40 2.66 20.76 -4.97
CA ALA A 40 1.56 21.18 -5.84
C ALA A 40 1.24 20.13 -6.93
N GLY A 41 2.25 19.48 -7.50
CA GLY A 41 2.04 18.35 -8.42
C GLY A 41 1.43 17.14 -7.71
N TRP A 42 1.89 16.83 -6.50
CA TRP A 42 1.26 15.82 -5.65
C TRP A 42 -0.18 16.19 -5.24
N LEU A 43 -0.50 17.48 -5.12
CA LEU A 43 -1.86 17.96 -4.81
C LEU A 43 -2.86 17.71 -5.95
N LEU A 44 -2.39 17.45 -7.18
CA LEU A 44 -3.24 17.08 -8.33
C LEU A 44 -3.32 15.56 -8.51
N VAL A 45 -2.20 14.87 -8.26
CA VAL A 45 -2.10 13.41 -8.43
C VAL A 45 -2.69 12.67 -7.23
N ALA A 46 -2.53 13.17 -6.00
CA ALA A 46 -3.06 12.54 -4.80
C ALA A 46 -4.59 12.49 -4.77
N PRO A 47 -5.34 13.56 -5.09
CA PRO A 47 -6.80 13.47 -5.18
C PRO A 47 -7.26 12.56 -6.31
N LEU A 48 -6.52 12.45 -7.41
CA LEU A 48 -6.82 11.51 -8.48
C LEU A 48 -6.56 10.06 -8.06
N ILE A 49 -5.45 9.79 -7.36
CA ILE A 49 -5.15 8.47 -6.79
C ILE A 49 -6.18 8.12 -5.72
N LEU A 50 -6.50 9.05 -4.80
CA LEU A 50 -7.59 8.90 -3.85
C LEU A 50 -8.89 8.64 -4.60
N TYR A 51 -9.26 9.46 -5.58
CA TYR A 51 -10.47 9.26 -6.38
C TYR A 51 -10.49 7.88 -7.04
N LEU A 52 -9.38 7.39 -7.60
CA LEU A 52 -9.29 6.06 -8.19
C LEU A 52 -9.41 4.94 -7.14
N ILE A 53 -8.84 5.13 -5.94
CA ILE A 53 -8.99 4.21 -4.80
C ILE A 53 -10.42 4.23 -4.25
N PHE A 54 -11.05 5.40 -4.21
CA PHE A 54 -12.37 5.64 -3.63
C PHE A 54 -13.52 5.43 -4.62
N ARG A 55 -13.26 5.44 -5.94
CA ARG A 55 -14.24 5.21 -7.01
C ARG A 55 -14.96 3.88 -6.85
N ASP A 56 -14.26 2.87 -6.34
CA ASP A 56 -14.80 1.52 -6.21
C ASP A 56 -15.44 1.27 -4.82
N VAL A 57 -15.56 2.30 -3.97
CA VAL A 57 -16.10 2.19 -2.59
C VAL A 57 -17.62 1.97 -2.56
N GLY A 58 -18.33 2.18 -3.67
CA GLY A 58 -19.75 1.85 -3.81
C GLY A 58 -20.05 0.34 -3.86
N ALA A 59 -19.04 -0.51 -4.03
CA ALA A 59 -19.20 -1.95 -4.18
C ALA A 59 -18.33 -2.74 -3.18
N ARG A 60 -18.35 -2.37 -1.89
CA ARG A 60 -17.62 -3.14 -0.87
C ARG A 60 -18.37 -4.43 -0.56
N PRO A 61 -17.86 -5.63 -0.92
CA PRO A 61 -18.29 -6.85 -0.26
C PRO A 61 -18.03 -6.70 1.26
N ALA A 62 -18.82 -7.40 2.07
CA ALA A 62 -18.65 -7.40 3.53
C ALA A 62 -17.18 -7.64 3.88
N VAL A 63 -16.60 -6.79 4.75
CA VAL A 63 -15.18 -6.89 5.12
C VAL A 63 -14.94 -8.27 5.72
N ALA A 64 -14.24 -9.12 4.97
CA ALA A 64 -13.90 -10.46 5.43
C ALA A 64 -13.23 -10.37 6.81
N PRO A 65 -13.66 -11.18 7.80
CA PRO A 65 -13.09 -11.18 9.14
C PRO A 65 -11.55 -11.16 9.12
N GLY A 66 -10.94 -10.32 9.96
CA GLY A 66 -9.48 -10.23 10.09
C GLY A 66 -8.76 -9.22 9.18
N ALA A 67 -9.46 -8.35 8.45
CA ALA A 67 -8.85 -7.32 7.60
C ALA A 67 -7.90 -6.37 8.36
N GLY A 68 -8.31 -5.88 9.54
CA GLY A 68 -7.48 -4.99 10.36
C GLY A 68 -6.17 -5.65 10.83
N ARG A 69 -6.22 -6.95 11.17
CA ARG A 69 -5.03 -7.72 11.57
C ARG A 69 -4.03 -7.88 10.42
N ARG A 70 -4.50 -7.96 9.17
CA ARG A 70 -3.64 -8.02 7.97
C ARG A 70 -2.95 -6.68 7.72
N GLN A 71 -3.70 -5.58 7.79
CA GLN A 71 -3.16 -4.23 7.59
C GLN A 71 -2.15 -3.84 8.67
N TYR A 72 -2.45 -4.15 9.94
CA TYR A 72 -1.54 -3.90 11.07
C TYR A 72 -0.14 -4.44 10.80
N LEU A 73 -0.05 -5.68 10.30
CA LEU A 73 1.23 -6.34 10.07
C LEU A 73 2.12 -5.57 9.08
N TYR A 74 1.54 -5.07 7.99
CA TYR A 74 2.28 -4.30 6.98
C TYR A 74 2.60 -2.88 7.43
N ILE A 75 1.69 -2.21 8.15
CA ILE A 75 1.92 -0.86 8.67
C ILE A 75 3.05 -0.88 9.70
N VAL A 76 3.01 -1.80 10.67
CA VAL A 76 4.07 -1.92 11.68
C VAL A 76 5.39 -2.36 11.05
N GLY A 77 5.35 -3.27 10.06
CA GLY A 77 6.51 -3.61 9.26
C GLY A 77 7.10 -2.41 8.52
N PHE A 78 6.25 -1.54 7.96
CA PHE A 78 6.69 -0.30 7.29
C PHE A 78 7.37 0.66 8.27
N VAL A 79 6.78 0.86 9.46
CA VAL A 79 7.36 1.72 10.50
C VAL A 79 8.73 1.19 10.93
N GLY A 80 8.84 -0.11 11.20
CA GLY A 80 10.12 -0.74 11.54
C GLY A 80 11.17 -0.54 10.45
N PHE A 81 10.79 -0.70 9.19
CA PHE A 81 11.68 -0.46 8.05
C PHE A 81 12.12 1.01 7.96
N ALA A 82 11.20 1.96 8.11
CA ALA A 82 11.52 3.38 8.08
C ALA A 82 12.50 3.76 9.21
N THR A 83 12.27 3.24 10.42
CA THR A 83 13.18 3.44 11.56
C THR A 83 14.57 2.85 11.28
N LEU A 84 14.64 1.66 10.67
CA LEU A 84 15.91 1.05 10.25
C LEU A 84 16.65 1.91 9.23
N VAL A 85 15.96 2.40 8.19
CA VAL A 85 16.54 3.27 7.17
C VAL A 85 17.07 4.57 7.78
N ILE A 86 16.31 5.20 8.69
CA ILE A 86 16.74 6.41 9.39
C ILE A 86 17.99 6.14 10.22
N GLY A 87 18.00 5.05 11.01
CA GLY A 87 19.14 4.67 11.84
C GLY A 87 20.41 4.42 11.02
N LEU A 88 20.31 3.64 9.94
CA LEU A 88 21.44 3.38 9.03
C LEU A 88 21.94 4.66 8.34
N SER A 89 21.01 5.52 7.90
CA SER A 89 21.36 6.79 7.24
C SER A 89 22.13 7.69 8.19
N LEU A 90 21.62 7.86 9.42
CA LEU A 90 22.26 8.67 10.45
C LEU A 90 23.64 8.12 10.80
N LEU A 91 23.78 6.81 10.98
CA LEU A 91 25.06 6.16 11.29
C LEU A 91 26.12 6.46 10.23
N ILE A 92 25.75 6.33 8.95
CA ILE A 92 26.67 6.58 7.84
C ILE A 92 27.01 8.06 7.75
N SER A 93 26.00 8.95 7.78
CA SER A 93 26.20 10.40 7.66
C SER A 93 27.09 10.95 8.78
N THR A 94 26.89 10.53 10.03
CA THR A 94 27.67 11.03 11.18
C THR A 94 29.08 10.47 11.18
N THR A 95 29.26 9.20 10.77
CA THR A 95 30.59 8.59 10.64
C THR A 95 31.41 9.27 9.54
N ILE A 96 30.80 9.55 8.38
CA ILE A 96 31.45 10.29 7.30
C ILE A 96 31.81 11.70 7.76
N ALA A 97 30.89 12.41 8.41
CA ALA A 97 31.14 13.76 8.91
C ALA A 97 32.34 13.78 9.87
N ARG A 98 32.39 12.82 10.81
CA ARG A 98 33.48 12.73 11.80
C ARG A 98 34.84 12.38 11.17
N ILE A 99 34.88 11.55 10.14
CA ILE A 99 36.12 11.19 9.43
C ILE A 99 36.70 12.38 8.66
N ILE A 100 35.83 13.27 8.15
CA ILE A 100 36.24 14.36 7.27
C ILE A 100 36.60 15.63 8.05
N SER A 101 35.89 15.92 9.14
CA SER A 101 36.21 17.04 10.01
C SER A 101 35.84 16.71 11.45
N GLU A 102 36.85 16.66 12.33
CA GLU A 102 36.65 16.49 13.77
C GLU A 102 35.86 17.65 14.38
N GLU A 103 35.98 18.85 13.80
CA GLU A 103 35.28 20.07 14.23
C GLU A 103 33.80 20.08 13.80
N ALA A 104 33.44 19.36 12.73
CA ALA A 104 32.07 19.33 12.22
C ALA A 104 31.09 18.65 13.18
N VAL A 105 31.56 17.67 13.95
CA VAL A 105 30.76 16.97 14.97
C VAL A 105 31.64 16.75 16.20
N GLY A 106 31.42 17.56 17.24
CA GLY A 106 32.08 17.41 18.53
C GLY A 106 31.82 16.03 19.17
N ASP A 107 32.71 15.60 20.06
CA ASP A 107 32.71 14.24 20.63
C ASP A 107 31.38 13.84 21.29
N GLU A 108 30.75 14.79 22.00
CA GLU A 108 29.44 14.56 22.64
C GLU A 108 28.34 14.35 21.60
N GLY A 109 28.27 15.20 20.58
CA GLY A 109 27.30 15.07 19.49
C GLY A 109 27.49 13.80 18.66
N TYR A 110 28.74 13.38 18.43
CA TYR A 110 29.03 12.12 17.74
C TYR A 110 28.54 10.92 18.57
N ARG A 111 28.82 10.91 19.88
CA ARG A 111 28.38 9.84 20.78
C ARG A 111 26.86 9.75 20.87
N GLU A 112 26.17 10.88 20.97
CA GLU A 112 24.71 10.93 20.98
C GLU A 112 24.11 10.39 19.67
N ALA A 113 24.61 10.87 18.53
CA ALA A 113 24.13 10.42 17.23
C ALA A 113 24.43 8.94 16.97
N LEU A 114 25.57 8.43 17.45
CA LEU A 114 25.91 7.02 17.40
C LEU A 114 24.96 6.18 18.26
N ALA A 115 24.68 6.60 19.50
CA ALA A 115 23.74 5.90 20.37
C ALA A 115 22.32 5.87 19.76
N ALA A 116 21.84 7.01 19.25
CA ALA A 116 20.54 7.13 18.62
C ALA A 116 20.41 6.26 17.36
N SER A 117 21.43 6.27 16.49
CA SER A 117 21.45 5.46 15.27
C SER A 117 21.49 3.96 15.57
N VAL A 118 22.32 3.52 16.51
CA VAL A 118 22.39 2.11 16.94
C VAL A 118 21.06 1.65 17.52
N ALA A 119 20.44 2.45 18.40
CA ALA A 119 19.13 2.12 18.96
C ALA A 119 18.06 2.00 17.87
N ALA A 120 18.01 2.96 16.94
CA ALA A 120 17.07 2.93 15.81
C ALA A 120 17.28 1.71 14.91
N ILE A 121 18.53 1.33 14.62
CA ILE A 121 18.86 0.15 13.82
C ILE A 121 18.35 -1.12 14.52
N ILE A 122 18.66 -1.30 15.80
CA ILE A 122 18.27 -2.51 16.54
C ILE A 122 16.75 -2.64 16.59
N ILE A 123 16.05 -1.57 17.00
CA ILE A 123 14.59 -1.56 17.14
C ILE A 123 13.92 -1.72 15.76
N GLY A 124 14.36 -0.93 14.78
CA GLY A 124 13.81 -0.95 13.43
C GLY A 124 13.99 -2.30 12.75
N ALA A 125 15.20 -2.88 12.81
CA ALA A 125 15.48 -4.20 12.25
C ALA A 125 14.65 -5.30 12.93
N ALA A 126 14.59 -5.31 14.27
CA ALA A 126 13.83 -6.31 15.00
C ALA A 126 12.35 -6.28 14.62
N ILE A 127 11.74 -5.09 14.57
CA ILE A 127 10.34 -4.92 14.17
C ILE A 127 10.14 -5.36 12.73
N TRP A 128 10.97 -4.87 11.81
CA TRP A 128 10.82 -5.14 10.38
C TRP A 128 10.98 -6.63 10.06
N ILE A 129 12.06 -7.26 10.52
CA ILE A 129 12.35 -8.68 10.27
C ILE A 129 11.22 -9.55 10.83
N TYR A 130 10.78 -9.29 12.07
CA TYR A 130 9.70 -10.06 12.68
C TYR A 130 8.40 -9.96 11.87
N HIS A 131 8.00 -8.75 11.48
CA HIS A 131 6.77 -8.55 10.73
C HIS A 131 6.87 -9.07 9.29
N TRP A 132 8.03 -8.92 8.64
CA TRP A 132 8.29 -9.44 7.30
C TRP A 132 8.17 -10.96 7.25
N LEU A 133 8.91 -11.68 8.11
CA LEU A 133 8.88 -13.15 8.17
C LEU A 133 7.48 -13.66 8.49
N ARG A 134 6.74 -12.96 9.36
CA ARG A 134 5.36 -13.30 9.68
C ARG A 134 4.40 -13.04 8.50
N ALA A 135 4.61 -11.98 7.73
CA ALA A 135 3.84 -11.68 6.52
C ALA A 135 3.99 -12.83 5.51
N GLU A 136 5.25 -13.20 5.26
CA GLU A 136 5.62 -14.17 4.25
C GLU A 136 5.17 -15.58 4.63
N GLY A 137 5.40 -15.98 5.90
CA GLY A 137 4.91 -17.24 6.43
C GLY A 137 3.39 -17.36 6.33
N ARG A 138 2.65 -16.30 6.67
CA ARG A 138 1.19 -16.28 6.54
C ARG A 138 0.74 -16.40 5.10
N LEU A 139 1.35 -15.65 4.18
CA LEU A 139 0.97 -15.67 2.76
C LEU A 139 1.12 -17.08 2.16
N ARG A 140 2.18 -17.81 2.55
CA ARG A 140 2.45 -19.18 2.11
C ARG A 140 1.49 -20.20 2.73
N SER A 141 0.98 -19.96 3.93
CA SER A 141 0.09 -20.90 4.62
C SER A 141 -1.37 -20.82 4.19
N ILE A 142 -1.79 -19.76 3.47
CA ILE A 142 -3.18 -19.58 3.08
C ILE A 142 -3.54 -20.52 1.92
N THR A 143 -4.53 -21.38 2.16
CA THR A 143 -5.07 -22.31 1.17
C THR A 143 -6.28 -21.74 0.42
N GLU A 144 -7.09 -20.91 1.06
CA GLU A 144 -8.28 -20.30 0.47
C GLU A 144 -7.94 -19.20 -0.54
N ASP A 145 -8.49 -19.28 -1.75
CA ASP A 145 -8.14 -18.36 -2.84
C ASP A 145 -8.61 -16.92 -2.63
N GLU A 146 -9.73 -16.71 -1.93
CA GLU A 146 -10.20 -15.36 -1.61
C GLU A 146 -9.31 -14.66 -0.58
N GLU A 147 -8.97 -15.34 0.53
CA GLU A 147 -8.04 -14.80 1.53
C GLU A 147 -6.63 -14.61 0.93
N PHE A 148 -6.18 -15.55 0.09
CA PHE A 148 -4.90 -15.47 -0.60
C PHE A 148 -4.83 -14.24 -1.47
N ARG A 149 -5.84 -14.02 -2.33
CA ARG A 149 -5.92 -12.87 -3.24
C ARG A 149 -5.86 -11.54 -2.50
N ALA A 150 -6.65 -11.40 -1.42
CA ALA A 150 -6.65 -10.19 -0.62
C ALA A 150 -5.31 -9.94 0.09
N THR A 151 -4.70 -10.99 0.65
CA THR A 151 -3.42 -10.89 1.37
C THR A 151 -2.25 -10.64 0.43
N PHE A 152 -2.24 -11.29 -0.74
CA PHE A 152 -1.24 -11.09 -1.79
C PHE A 152 -1.27 -9.67 -2.34
N PHE A 153 -2.48 -9.10 -2.55
CA PHE A 153 -2.63 -7.70 -2.96
C PHE A 153 -1.98 -6.74 -1.96
N LEU A 154 -2.24 -6.91 -0.66
CA LEU A 154 -1.61 -6.09 0.38
C LEU A 154 -0.09 -6.28 0.43
N HIS A 155 0.39 -7.51 0.27
CA HIS A 155 1.82 -7.81 0.23
C HIS A 155 2.53 -7.09 -0.92
N ARG A 156 1.94 -7.16 -2.12
CA ARG A 156 2.45 -6.50 -3.31
C ARG A 156 2.39 -4.98 -3.19
N ALA A 157 1.31 -4.43 -2.65
CA ALA A 157 1.19 -3.00 -2.38
C ALA A 157 2.28 -2.52 -1.41
N TYR A 158 2.52 -3.26 -0.33
CA TYR A 158 3.60 -2.97 0.63
C TYR A 158 4.97 -2.93 -0.04
N LEU A 159 5.32 -3.95 -0.84
CA LEU A 159 6.59 -4.00 -1.56
C LEU A 159 6.77 -2.80 -2.51
N TYR A 160 5.73 -2.44 -3.26
CA TYR A 160 5.76 -1.28 -4.14
C TYR A 160 5.86 0.03 -3.38
N THR A 161 5.21 0.17 -2.23
CA THR A 161 5.39 1.33 -1.35
C THR A 161 6.83 1.44 -0.87
N LEU A 162 7.44 0.35 -0.40
CA LEU A 162 8.84 0.36 0.02
C LEU A 162 9.79 0.71 -1.11
N PHE A 163 9.58 0.12 -2.28
CA PHE A 163 10.37 0.42 -3.47
C PHE A 163 10.24 1.89 -3.88
N ALA A 164 9.02 2.43 -3.93
CA ALA A 164 8.76 3.82 -4.31
C ALA A 164 9.37 4.81 -3.31
N VAL A 165 9.17 4.61 -2.00
CA VAL A 165 9.73 5.46 -0.95
C VAL A 165 11.27 5.43 -0.99
N SER A 166 11.85 4.24 -1.16
CA SER A 166 13.31 4.11 -1.27
C SER A 166 13.85 4.86 -2.49
N TRP A 167 13.19 4.78 -3.65
CA TRP A 167 13.58 5.58 -4.81
C TRP A 167 13.46 7.08 -4.61
N ILE A 168 12.41 7.54 -3.92
CA ILE A 168 12.26 8.97 -3.59
C ILE A 168 13.41 9.43 -2.69
N ILE A 169 13.76 8.66 -1.66
CA ILE A 169 14.88 9.00 -0.77
C ILE A 169 16.20 8.99 -1.54
N ALA A 170 16.46 7.97 -2.37
CA ALA A 170 17.66 7.89 -3.20
C ALA A 170 17.75 9.09 -4.15
N PHE A 171 16.64 9.47 -4.78
CA PHE A 171 16.60 10.60 -5.70
C PHE A 171 16.87 11.93 -4.98
N LEU A 172 16.16 12.23 -3.90
CA LEU A 172 16.34 13.48 -3.15
C LEU A 172 17.75 13.60 -2.57
N SER A 173 18.27 12.50 -2.01
CA SER A 173 19.63 12.44 -1.45
C SER A 173 20.68 12.53 -2.55
N GLY A 174 20.46 11.87 -3.69
CA GLY A 174 21.33 11.95 -4.86
C GLY A 174 21.38 13.36 -5.46
N MET A 175 20.23 14.05 -5.52
CA MET A 175 20.16 15.43 -5.97
C MET A 175 20.92 16.37 -5.04
N TRP A 176 20.76 16.23 -3.72
CA TRP A 176 21.52 17.00 -2.74
C TRP A 176 23.03 16.74 -2.85
N PHE A 177 23.41 15.47 -2.92
CA PHE A 177 24.79 15.03 -3.03
C PHE A 177 25.46 15.57 -4.30
N LEU A 178 24.83 15.36 -5.47
CA LEU A 178 25.36 15.80 -6.76
C LEU A 178 25.36 17.31 -6.88
N GLY A 179 24.27 17.97 -6.48
CA GLY A 179 24.14 19.43 -6.55
C GLY A 179 25.19 20.13 -5.70
N GLY A 180 25.34 19.74 -4.44
CA GLY A 180 26.35 20.33 -3.56
C GLY A 180 27.78 19.95 -3.95
N GLY A 181 28.02 18.70 -4.39
CA GLY A 181 29.33 18.28 -4.88
C GLY A 181 29.77 19.04 -6.14
N LEU A 182 28.88 19.24 -7.09
CA LEU A 182 29.13 20.04 -8.29
C LEU A 182 29.33 21.52 -7.96
N ALA A 183 28.46 22.10 -7.12
CA ALA A 183 28.58 23.50 -6.73
C ALA A 183 29.91 23.77 -6.01
N ASN A 184 30.35 22.86 -5.14
CA ASN A 184 31.68 22.92 -4.54
C ASN A 184 32.80 22.77 -5.59
N ALA A 185 32.68 21.83 -6.53
CA ALA A 185 33.68 21.62 -7.59
C ALA A 185 33.84 22.83 -8.53
N PHE A 186 32.77 23.60 -8.76
CA PHE A 186 32.79 24.83 -9.55
C PHE A 186 33.10 26.10 -8.74
N GLY A 187 33.32 25.98 -7.42
CA GLY A 187 33.65 27.12 -6.57
C GLY A 187 32.49 28.12 -6.41
N VAL A 188 31.24 27.64 -6.40
CA VAL A 188 30.08 28.49 -6.14
C VAL A 188 30.20 29.10 -4.74
N GLU A 189 30.14 30.42 -4.65
CA GLU A 189 30.23 31.15 -3.38
C GLU A 189 29.09 30.70 -2.44
N HIS A 190 29.37 30.68 -1.12
CA HIS A 190 28.44 30.26 -0.06
C HIS A 190 28.08 28.76 0.02
N VAL A 191 28.75 27.88 -0.72
CA VAL A 191 28.62 26.43 -0.53
C VAL A 191 29.67 25.94 0.45
N GLU A 192 29.24 25.34 1.55
CA GLU A 192 30.15 24.69 2.48
C GLU A 192 30.85 23.50 1.80
N PRO A 193 32.19 23.41 1.83
CA PRO A 193 32.93 22.40 1.06
C PRO A 193 32.52 20.95 1.32
N VAL A 194 31.96 20.68 2.51
CA VAL A 194 31.58 19.34 2.98
C VAL A 194 30.09 19.19 3.31
N GLY A 195 29.28 20.24 3.11
CA GLY A 195 27.85 20.26 3.50
C GLY A 195 26.95 19.30 2.71
N TRP A 196 27.44 18.71 1.63
CA TRP A 196 26.73 17.76 0.77
C TRP A 196 26.97 16.29 1.14
N LEU A 197 28.03 16.00 1.89
CA LEU A 197 28.43 14.64 2.29
C LEU A 197 27.40 13.93 3.17
N PRO A 198 26.67 14.60 4.08
CA PRO A 198 25.63 13.94 4.86
C PRO A 198 24.52 13.28 4.02
N ALA A 199 24.33 13.68 2.76
CA ALA A 199 23.38 13.03 1.87
C ALA A 199 23.82 11.63 1.38
N LEU A 200 25.10 11.26 1.56
CA LEU A 200 25.59 9.92 1.23
C LEU A 200 24.91 8.82 2.04
N GLY A 201 24.67 9.06 3.33
CA GLY A 201 23.99 8.09 4.20
C GLY A 201 22.64 7.65 3.65
N PRO A 202 21.65 8.56 3.53
CA PRO A 202 20.35 8.21 3.00
C PRO A 202 20.39 7.75 1.53
N LEU A 203 21.31 8.25 0.71
CA LEU A 203 21.49 7.77 -0.67
C LEU A 203 21.90 6.29 -0.71
N VAL A 204 22.98 5.92 -0.01
CA VAL A 204 23.51 4.55 0.01
C VAL A 204 22.48 3.59 0.58
N VAL A 205 21.86 3.95 1.71
CA VAL A 205 20.85 3.10 2.36
C VAL A 205 19.63 2.91 1.46
N ALA A 206 19.16 3.97 0.81
CA ALA A 206 18.03 3.89 -0.10
C ALA A 206 18.33 3.02 -1.33
N LEU A 207 19.55 3.09 -1.89
CA LEU A 207 19.96 2.23 -3.01
C LEU A 207 20.05 0.76 -2.59
N LEU A 208 20.60 0.47 -1.40
CA LEU A 208 20.62 -0.89 -0.83
C LEU A 208 19.21 -1.42 -0.58
N ALA A 209 18.32 -0.56 -0.08
CA ALA A 209 16.91 -0.89 0.08
C ALA A 209 16.25 -1.22 -1.26
N VAL A 210 16.44 -0.38 -2.29
CA VAL A 210 15.93 -0.64 -3.65
C VAL A 210 16.44 -1.98 -4.17
N GLY A 211 17.74 -2.23 -4.09
CA GLY A 211 18.35 -3.48 -4.56
C GLY A 211 17.78 -4.71 -3.84
N THR A 212 17.66 -4.63 -2.51
CA THR A 212 17.11 -5.73 -1.70
C THR A 212 15.66 -6.02 -2.04
N HIS A 213 14.81 -4.99 -2.16
CA HIS A 213 13.40 -5.15 -2.50
C HIS A 213 13.19 -5.57 -3.96
N TYR A 214 14.07 -5.15 -4.87
CA TYR A 214 14.07 -5.61 -6.25
C TYR A 214 14.35 -7.11 -6.33
N LEU A 215 15.39 -7.60 -5.64
CA LEU A 215 15.72 -9.02 -5.58
C LEU A 215 14.56 -9.83 -4.97
N PHE A 216 13.95 -9.35 -3.89
CA PHE A 216 12.78 -10.00 -3.30
C PHE A 216 11.58 -10.03 -4.24
N SER A 217 11.28 -8.93 -4.94
CA SER A 217 10.07 -8.78 -5.75
C SER A 217 10.16 -9.45 -7.12
N PHE A 218 11.35 -9.49 -7.74
CA PHE A 218 11.48 -9.91 -9.14
C PHE A 218 12.32 -11.16 -9.34
N GLU A 219 13.23 -11.47 -8.41
CA GLU A 219 14.16 -12.60 -8.60
C GLU A 219 13.81 -13.84 -7.78
N THR A 220 13.12 -13.70 -6.65
CA THR A 220 12.80 -14.89 -5.84
C THR A 220 11.80 -15.82 -6.53
N ALA A 221 12.17 -17.10 -6.63
CA ALA A 221 11.30 -18.15 -7.16
C ALA A 221 9.97 -18.24 -6.39
N SER A 222 10.01 -17.98 -5.08
CA SER A 222 8.82 -17.96 -4.23
C SER A 222 7.81 -16.88 -4.66
N TYR A 223 8.25 -15.66 -4.98
CA TYR A 223 7.33 -14.62 -5.44
C TYR A 223 6.73 -14.97 -6.80
N LYS A 224 7.54 -15.51 -7.73
CA LYS A 224 7.06 -15.94 -9.06
C LYS A 224 5.96 -17.01 -8.95
N GLN A 225 6.12 -17.98 -8.04
CA GLN A 225 5.11 -19.01 -7.78
C GLN A 225 3.82 -18.43 -7.18
N LEU A 226 3.93 -17.47 -6.27
CA LEU A 226 2.77 -16.80 -5.68
C LEU A 226 2.01 -15.95 -6.71
N LEU A 227 2.76 -15.26 -7.59
CA LEU A 227 2.19 -14.49 -8.68
C LEU A 227 1.46 -15.39 -9.70
N SER A 228 2.07 -16.50 -10.11
CA SER A 228 1.41 -17.44 -11.03
C SER A 228 0.14 -18.03 -10.41
N ARG A 229 0.15 -18.32 -9.09
CA ARG A 229 -1.06 -18.72 -8.37
C ARG A 229 -2.12 -17.63 -8.40
N PHE A 230 -1.73 -16.37 -8.14
CA PHE A 230 -2.66 -15.24 -8.17
C PHE A 230 -3.31 -15.05 -9.54
N GLU A 231 -2.52 -15.16 -10.62
CA GLU A 231 -3.00 -15.05 -12.00
C GLU A 231 -3.94 -16.19 -12.41
N ALA A 232 -3.80 -17.37 -11.81
CA ALA A 232 -4.68 -18.51 -12.05
C ALA A 232 -6.05 -18.39 -11.37
N ILE A 233 -6.20 -17.51 -10.37
CA ILE A 233 -7.48 -17.33 -9.66
C ILE A 233 -8.44 -16.53 -10.56
N PRO A 234 -9.65 -17.06 -10.86
CA PRO A 234 -10.61 -16.35 -11.69
C PRO A 234 -11.01 -15.00 -11.06
N PRO A 235 -11.18 -13.95 -11.87
CA PRO A 235 -11.60 -12.65 -11.37
C PRO A 235 -12.94 -12.79 -10.64
N PRO A 236 -13.17 -12.02 -9.57
CA PRO A 236 -14.45 -12.05 -8.89
C PRO A 236 -15.56 -11.72 -9.90
N PRO A 237 -16.73 -12.37 -9.82
CA PRO A 237 -17.83 -12.09 -10.74
C PRO A 237 -18.16 -10.59 -10.66
N LEU A 238 -18.22 -9.94 -11.82
CA LEU A 238 -18.60 -8.53 -11.91
C LEU A 238 -20.02 -8.41 -11.35
N ILE A 239 -20.17 -7.71 -10.24
CA ILE A 239 -21.48 -7.38 -9.67
C ILE A 239 -22.23 -6.56 -10.74
N GLY A 240 -23.26 -7.16 -11.33
CA GLY A 240 -24.05 -6.56 -12.42
C GLY A 240 -23.88 -7.21 -13.79
N ALA A 241 -22.89 -8.08 -14.00
CA ALA A 241 -22.92 -9.03 -15.10
C ALA A 241 -23.77 -10.23 -14.63
N SER A 242 -25.10 -10.11 -14.75
CA SER A 242 -25.89 -11.33 -14.94
C SER A 242 -25.18 -12.09 -16.04
N ALA A 243 -24.65 -13.28 -15.72
CA ALA A 243 -24.30 -14.25 -16.75
C ALA A 243 -25.44 -14.20 -17.78
N PRO A 244 -25.18 -14.11 -19.10
CA PRO A 244 -26.26 -14.32 -20.05
C PRO A 244 -26.89 -15.61 -19.61
N ALA A 245 -28.14 -15.52 -19.13
CA ALA A 245 -28.85 -16.66 -18.61
C ALA A 245 -28.62 -17.72 -19.66
N GLU A 246 -27.85 -18.76 -19.30
CA GLU A 246 -27.68 -19.88 -20.19
C GLU A 246 -29.10 -20.30 -20.42
N VAL A 247 -29.61 -19.97 -21.62
CA VAL A 247 -30.95 -20.31 -22.05
C VAL A 247 -30.84 -21.80 -22.18
N ARG A 248 -30.98 -22.48 -21.03
CA ARG A 248 -31.33 -23.86 -20.94
C ARG A 248 -32.58 -23.88 -21.79
N ALA A 249 -32.42 -24.37 -23.02
CA ALA A 249 -33.49 -24.50 -23.97
C ALA A 249 -34.51 -25.36 -23.25
N THR A 250 -35.48 -24.70 -22.62
CA THR A 250 -36.66 -25.33 -22.10
C THR A 250 -37.33 -25.83 -23.36
N THR A 251 -37.09 -27.10 -23.69
CA THR A 251 -37.92 -27.84 -24.61
C THR A 251 -39.34 -27.63 -24.10
N VAL A 252 -40.08 -26.77 -24.82
CA VAL A 252 -41.49 -26.57 -24.58
C VAL A 252 -42.16 -27.87 -24.97
N VAL A 253 -42.27 -28.78 -24.01
CA VAL A 253 -43.23 -29.87 -24.08
C VAL A 253 -44.60 -29.20 -23.92
N PRO A 254 -45.51 -29.33 -24.90
CA PRO A 254 -46.84 -28.75 -24.78
C PRO A 254 -47.62 -29.57 -23.75
N THR A 255 -47.68 -29.08 -22.51
CA THR A 255 -48.51 -29.66 -21.45
C THR A 255 -49.86 -28.96 -21.37
N ALA A 256 -50.91 -29.78 -21.49
CA ALA A 256 -52.31 -29.46 -21.26
C ALA A 256 -52.58 -28.78 -19.90
N PRO A 257 -53.67 -28.02 -19.75
CA PRO A 257 -54.11 -27.54 -18.43
C PRO A 257 -54.92 -28.65 -17.71
N PRO A 258 -55.22 -28.54 -16.41
CA PRO A 258 -54.49 -27.95 -15.28
C PRO A 258 -54.44 -28.92 -14.05
N ALA A 259 -53.59 -28.66 -13.05
CA ALA A 259 -53.86 -29.09 -11.67
C ALA A 259 -53.04 -28.24 -10.67
N ALA A 260 -53.76 -27.45 -9.88
CA ALA A 260 -53.21 -26.63 -8.80
C ALA A 260 -52.62 -27.50 -7.68
N GLU A 261 -51.39 -27.19 -7.28
CA GLU A 261 -50.78 -27.78 -6.10
C GLU A 261 -51.45 -27.22 -4.84
N ARG A 262 -51.99 -28.14 -4.03
CA ARG A 262 -52.71 -27.86 -2.79
C ARG A 262 -51.72 -27.43 -1.71
N THR A 263 -51.67 -26.13 -1.44
CA THR A 263 -51.29 -25.65 -0.09
C THR A 263 -52.37 -26.16 0.86
N GLU A 264 -52.00 -27.02 1.81
CA GLU A 264 -52.90 -27.58 2.80
C GLU A 264 -53.45 -26.44 3.66
N ARG A 265 -54.70 -26.03 3.39
CA ARG A 265 -55.34 -24.90 4.04
C ARG A 265 -55.70 -25.29 5.47
N ARG A 266 -54.91 -24.84 6.44
CA ARG A 266 -55.23 -24.99 7.86
C ARG A 266 -56.14 -23.84 8.32
N PHE A 267 -57.02 -24.15 9.27
CA PHE A 267 -57.94 -23.19 9.88
C PHE A 267 -57.72 -23.18 11.40
N CYS A 268 -57.87 -22.02 12.02
CA CYS A 268 -57.79 -21.88 13.46
C CYS A 268 -58.96 -22.63 14.13
N SER A 269 -58.67 -23.51 15.08
CA SER A 269 -59.68 -24.29 15.81
C SER A 269 -60.58 -23.46 16.73
N HIS A 270 -60.16 -22.24 17.08
CA HIS A 270 -60.93 -21.36 17.97
C HIS A 270 -61.91 -20.46 17.21
N CYS A 271 -61.51 -19.84 16.09
CA CYS A 271 -62.33 -18.84 15.38
C CYS A 271 -62.64 -19.18 13.91
N GLY A 272 -62.03 -20.23 13.36
CA GLY A 272 -62.25 -20.66 11.97
C GLY A 272 -61.52 -19.80 10.90
N ALA A 273 -60.71 -18.81 11.29
CA ALA A 273 -59.92 -18.03 10.34
C ALA A 273 -58.85 -18.89 9.65
N ARG A 274 -58.54 -18.58 8.38
CA ARG A 274 -57.48 -19.27 7.62
C ARG A 274 -56.11 -18.86 8.16
N VAL A 275 -55.23 -19.83 8.35
CA VAL A 275 -53.86 -19.63 8.87
C VAL A 275 -52.84 -20.23 7.92
N GLY A 276 -51.67 -19.59 7.81
CA GLY A 276 -50.53 -20.07 7.03
C GLY A 276 -49.86 -21.27 7.69
N GLY A 277 -49.09 -22.04 6.90
CA GLY A 277 -48.45 -23.27 7.37
C GLY A 277 -47.41 -23.07 8.48
N ASP A 278 -46.82 -21.87 8.54
CA ASP A 278 -45.72 -21.53 9.46
C ASP A 278 -46.14 -20.52 10.55
N ASP A 279 -47.43 -20.20 10.66
CA ASP A 279 -47.93 -19.24 11.64
C ASP A 279 -47.92 -19.83 13.06
N ALA A 280 -47.28 -19.15 14.01
CA ALA A 280 -47.28 -19.55 15.43
C ALA A 280 -48.55 -19.10 16.18
N PHE A 281 -49.27 -18.09 15.65
CA PHE A 281 -50.46 -17.50 16.26
C PHE A 281 -51.48 -17.11 15.18
N CYS A 282 -52.77 -17.13 15.52
CA CYS A 282 -53.81 -16.65 14.62
C CYS A 282 -53.86 -15.12 14.59
N SER A 283 -53.67 -14.50 13.43
CA SER A 283 -53.72 -13.04 13.24
C SER A 283 -55.10 -12.42 13.51
N SER A 284 -56.18 -13.21 13.52
CA SER A 284 -57.54 -12.69 13.72
C SER A 284 -58.04 -12.75 15.16
N CYS A 285 -57.56 -13.69 15.99
CA CYS A 285 -58.03 -13.85 17.38
C CYS A 285 -56.90 -13.94 18.42
N GLY A 286 -55.63 -14.05 18.00
CA GLY A 286 -54.46 -14.12 18.89
C GLY A 286 -54.18 -15.50 19.50
N GLU A 287 -54.99 -16.52 19.20
CA GLU A 287 -54.81 -17.88 19.75
C GLU A 287 -53.52 -18.54 19.23
N ARG A 288 -52.82 -19.27 20.09
CA ARG A 288 -51.56 -19.95 19.75
C ARG A 288 -51.83 -21.26 19.00
N LEU A 289 -51.23 -21.42 17.83
CA LEU A 289 -51.36 -22.63 17.03
C LEU A 289 -50.33 -23.65 17.54
N ARG A 290 -50.79 -24.81 18.03
CA ARG A 290 -49.88 -25.89 18.46
C ARG A 290 -49.26 -26.51 17.22
N SER A 291 -47.99 -26.22 16.95
CA SER A 291 -47.19 -26.89 15.92
C SER A 291 -47.09 -28.39 16.27
N ALA A 292 -47.59 -29.25 15.39
CA ALA A 292 -47.27 -30.68 15.37
C ALA A 292 -46.08 -30.91 14.45
#